data_AF-L1JQT3-F1
#
_entry.id   AF-L1JQT3-F1
#
_cell.length_a   1.000
_cell.length_b   1.000
_cell.length_c   1.000
_cell.angle_alpha   90.00
_cell.angle_beta   90.00
_cell.angle_gamma   90.00
#
_symmetry.space_group_name_H-M   'P 1'
#
loop_
_entity.id
_entity.type
_entity.pdbx_description
1 polymer ?
#
loop_
_entity_poly.entity_id
_entity_poly.type
_entity_poly.pdbx_seq_one_letter_code
_entity_poly.pdbx_strand_id
1 'polypeptide(L)'
;MGRSFKALAIFNEVKSDYENSLLNVSDPIRRAKVLKEVHARGAQKALQLARENGGIYNKAAQFVASLQGGAGKRGIPEEYVRTLSVLTDQAPPKTFEEIDSVIKEEFGKSAEELFLSFDKKPIAAASLAQVHRALLHNGTEVAVKVIYPSLRKEMASDFSVLRTMGVQVKPGGLDLSVLINDFEKALRGELDFESEATNSEKTAHVLAHMPQAKVPRVLWEFTSKSVLTMEFERDLLRLNDEEGILAAGLRLEDVGELVADTFSEMILCHGHVHGDPHAGNIYVRAKGSPPRPELVLLDHGLYHSIDDVSREKLCRF
;
A
#
# COMPACT_ATOMS: atom_id res chain seq x y z
N MET A 1 -21.92 -12.49 -12.98
CA MET A 1 -22.21 -11.15 -12.44
C MET A 1 -20.91 -10.57 -11.91
N GLY A 2 -20.43 -9.45 -12.48
CA GLY A 2 -19.13 -8.86 -12.12
C GLY A 2 -19.08 -8.30 -10.70
N ARG A 3 -17.88 -8.18 -10.11
CA ARG A 3 -17.66 -7.67 -8.75
C ARG A 3 -18.28 -6.30 -8.50
N SER A 4 -18.29 -5.44 -9.52
CA SER A 4 -18.86 -4.09 -9.46
C SER A 4 -20.40 -4.09 -9.36
N PHE A 5 -21.08 -5.14 -9.84
CA PHE A 5 -22.54 -5.30 -9.65
C PHE A 5 -22.88 -5.63 -8.20
N LYS A 6 -22.10 -6.50 -7.55
CA LYS A 6 -22.25 -6.79 -6.11
C LYS A 6 -22.02 -5.55 -5.26
N ALA A 7 -21.00 -4.75 -5.61
CA ALA A 7 -20.74 -3.47 -4.95
C ALA A 7 -21.94 -2.53 -5.04
N LEU A 8 -22.55 -2.40 -6.23
CA LEU A 8 -23.73 -1.57 -6.42
C LEU A 8 -24.94 -2.07 -5.62
N ALA A 9 -25.15 -3.38 -5.53
CA ALA A 9 -26.23 -3.96 -4.72
C ALA A 9 -26.07 -3.65 -3.23
N ILE A 10 -24.88 -3.88 -2.66
CA ILE A 10 -24.58 -3.56 -1.26
C ILE A 10 -24.73 -2.06 -1.01
N PHE A 11 -24.27 -1.22 -1.95
CA PHE A 11 -24.40 0.21 -1.85
C PHE A 11 -25.86 0.68 -1.76
N ASN A 12 -26.74 0.15 -2.63
CA ASN A 12 -28.17 0.46 -2.58
C ASN A 12 -28.83 -0.03 -1.28
N GLU A 13 -28.40 -1.17 -0.76
CA GLU A 13 -28.88 -1.68 0.52
C GLU A 13 -28.47 -0.77 1.68
N VAL A 14 -27.23 -0.30 1.71
CA VAL A 14 -26.75 0.68 2.71
C VAL A 14 -27.52 1.98 2.57
N LYS A 15 -27.69 2.51 1.35
CA LYS A 15 -28.49 3.71 1.08
C LYS A 15 -29.89 3.61 1.69
N SER A 16 -30.59 2.51 1.39
CA SER A 16 -31.95 2.30 1.87
C SER A 16 -32.00 2.20 3.40
N ASP A 17 -31.00 1.58 4.04
CA ASP A 17 -30.90 1.53 5.50
C ASP A 17 -30.75 2.92 6.13
N TYR A 18 -29.96 3.82 5.52
CA TYR A 18 -29.87 5.22 5.95
C TYR A 18 -31.20 5.96 5.82
N GLU A 19 -31.86 5.84 4.66
CA GLU A 19 -33.15 6.51 4.39
C GLU A 19 -34.23 6.03 5.37
N ASN A 20 -34.35 4.72 5.57
CA ASN A 20 -35.36 4.12 6.44
C ASN A 20 -35.09 4.38 7.91
N SER A 21 -33.85 4.24 8.38
CA SER A 21 -33.51 4.41 9.79
C SER A 21 -33.63 5.86 10.25
N LEU A 22 -33.36 6.83 9.37
CA LEU A 22 -33.44 8.26 9.69
C LEU A 22 -34.82 8.85 9.40
N LEU A 23 -35.73 8.08 8.82
CA LEU A 23 -37.09 8.49 8.53
C LEU A 23 -37.80 8.88 9.82
N ASN A 24 -38.36 10.09 9.87
CA ASN A 24 -39.10 10.63 11.01
C ASN A 24 -38.30 10.74 12.33
N VAL A 25 -36.95 10.69 12.29
CA VAL A 25 -36.10 10.94 13.47
C VAL A 25 -35.66 12.41 13.47
N SER A 26 -36.45 13.26 14.14
CA SER A 26 -36.22 14.70 14.25
C SER A 26 -35.43 15.13 15.49
N ASP A 27 -35.53 14.37 16.59
CA ASP A 27 -34.79 14.66 17.82
C ASP A 27 -33.27 14.53 17.61
N PRO A 28 -32.47 15.59 17.86
CA PRO A 28 -31.04 15.59 17.56
C PRO A 28 -30.24 14.49 18.28
N ILE A 29 -30.57 14.20 19.55
CA ILE A 29 -29.84 13.22 20.36
C ILE A 29 -30.14 11.80 19.84
N ARG A 30 -31.42 11.50 19.63
CA ARG A 30 -31.86 10.23 19.04
C ARG A 30 -31.33 10.06 17.63
N ARG A 31 -31.32 11.12 16.82
CA ARG A 31 -30.77 11.10 15.46
C ARG A 31 -29.29 10.76 15.45
N ALA A 32 -28.49 11.35 16.35
CA ALA A 32 -27.08 11.03 16.47
C ALA A 32 -26.86 9.55 16.85
N LYS A 33 -27.65 9.02 17.77
CA LYS A 33 -27.58 7.59 18.14
C LYS A 33 -27.92 6.67 16.97
N VAL A 34 -29.01 6.95 16.25
CA VAL A 34 -29.43 6.16 15.08
C VAL A 34 -28.38 6.24 13.97
N LEU A 35 -27.76 7.41 13.75
CA LEU A 35 -26.67 7.55 12.79
C LEU A 35 -25.51 6.61 13.11
N LYS A 36 -25.04 6.55 14.36
CA LYS A 36 -23.98 5.62 14.77
C LYS A 36 -24.34 4.16 14.47
N GLU A 37 -25.57 3.75 14.77
CA GLU A 37 -26.04 2.39 14.52
C GLU A 37 -26.07 2.05 13.02
N VAL A 38 -26.54 2.99 12.19
CA VAL A 38 -26.57 2.82 10.73
C VAL A 38 -25.15 2.81 10.16
N HIS A 39 -24.26 3.70 10.63
CA HIS A 39 -22.85 3.73 10.23
C HIS A 39 -22.18 2.39 10.52
N ALA A 40 -22.40 1.82 11.71
CA ALA A 40 -21.85 0.51 12.06
C ALA A 40 -22.34 -0.61 11.13
N ARG A 41 -23.64 -0.65 10.80
CA ARG A 41 -24.17 -1.66 9.86
C ARG A 41 -23.61 -1.49 8.46
N GLY A 42 -23.55 -0.26 7.96
CA GLY A 42 -22.97 0.06 6.66
C GLY A 42 -21.48 -0.28 6.58
N ALA A 43 -20.74 -0.03 7.65
CA ALA A 43 -19.32 -0.38 7.75
C ALA A 43 -19.08 -1.89 7.71
N GLN A 44 -19.93 -2.69 8.36
CA GLN A 44 -19.84 -4.16 8.31
C GLN A 44 -20.09 -4.70 6.89
N LYS A 45 -21.07 -4.14 6.18
CA LYS A 45 -21.33 -4.49 4.77
C LYS A 45 -20.18 -4.11 3.86
N ALA A 46 -19.57 -2.94 4.06
CA ALA A 46 -18.38 -2.52 3.32
C ALA A 46 -17.18 -3.46 3.59
N LEU A 47 -16.99 -3.88 4.84
CA LEU A 47 -15.96 -4.86 5.21
C LEU A 47 -16.18 -6.21 4.51
N GLN A 48 -17.41 -6.71 4.49
CA GLN A 48 -17.76 -7.95 3.79
C GLN A 48 -17.47 -7.83 2.29
N LEU A 49 -17.90 -6.74 1.64
CA LEU A 49 -17.61 -6.47 0.23
C LEU A 49 -16.11 -6.48 -0.06
N ALA A 50 -15.32 -5.83 0.80
CA ALA A 50 -13.86 -5.78 0.68
C ALA A 50 -13.21 -7.16 0.78
N ARG A 51 -13.65 -8.00 1.72
CA ARG A 51 -13.15 -9.38 1.89
C ARG A 51 -13.52 -10.29 0.72
N GLU A 52 -14.74 -10.16 0.21
CA GLU A 52 -15.22 -11.01 -0.88
C GLU A 52 -14.59 -10.65 -2.23
N ASN A 53 -14.44 -9.34 -2.52
CA ASN A 53 -13.95 -8.89 -3.81
C ASN A 53 -12.42 -8.72 -3.87
N GLY A 54 -11.77 -8.50 -2.72
CA GLY A 54 -10.33 -8.23 -2.63
C GLY A 54 -9.89 -7.01 -3.46
N GLY A 55 -8.58 -6.94 -3.75
CA GLY A 55 -7.98 -5.95 -4.65
C GLY A 55 -8.37 -4.51 -4.30
N ILE A 56 -8.97 -3.80 -5.26
CA ILE A 56 -9.38 -2.40 -5.12
C ILE A 56 -10.32 -2.15 -3.93
N TYR A 57 -11.18 -3.11 -3.56
CA TYR A 57 -12.12 -2.93 -2.44
C TYR A 57 -11.41 -3.06 -1.09
N ASN A 58 -10.43 -3.97 -0.98
CA ASN A 58 -9.58 -4.07 0.20
C ASN A 58 -8.76 -2.78 0.36
N LYS A 59 -8.18 -2.28 -0.74
CA LYS A 59 -7.39 -1.04 -0.74
C LYS A 59 -8.24 0.20 -0.45
N ALA A 60 -9.47 0.27 -0.94
CA ALA A 60 -10.41 1.34 -0.59
C ALA A 60 -10.71 1.35 0.91
N ALA A 61 -10.88 0.17 1.52
CA ALA A 61 -11.12 0.06 2.94
C ALA A 61 -9.90 0.45 3.78
N GLN A 62 -8.70 0.04 3.38
CA GLN A 62 -7.45 0.49 3.99
C GLN A 62 -7.25 2.01 3.86
N PHE A 63 -7.58 2.58 2.69
CA PHE A 63 -7.53 4.02 2.48
C PHE A 63 -8.50 4.77 3.40
N VAL A 64 -9.71 4.23 3.66
CA VAL A 64 -10.61 4.81 4.67
C VAL A 64 -10.01 4.68 6.07
N ALA A 65 -9.39 3.53 6.39
CA ALA A 65 -8.77 3.30 7.69
C ALA A 65 -7.57 4.22 7.96
N SER A 66 -6.79 4.60 6.95
CA SER A 66 -5.63 5.50 7.11
C SER A 66 -6.02 6.96 7.43
N LEU A 67 -7.28 7.34 7.21
CA LEU A 67 -7.77 8.69 7.47
C LEU A 67 -8.03 8.99 8.95
N GLN A 68 -7.72 8.07 9.89
CA GLN A 68 -7.98 8.18 11.34
C GLN A 68 -7.65 9.57 11.96
N GLY A 69 -6.56 10.23 11.55
CA GLY A 69 -6.14 11.54 12.07
C GLY A 69 -6.83 12.78 11.47
N GLY A 70 -7.65 12.61 10.43
CA GLY A 70 -8.33 13.69 9.70
C GLY A 70 -9.78 13.37 9.30
N ALA A 71 -10.27 12.16 9.60
CA ALA A 71 -11.56 11.64 9.21
C ALA A 71 -12.74 12.51 9.66
N GLY A 72 -12.68 13.05 10.89
CA GLY A 72 -13.69 13.98 11.40
C GLY A 72 -13.75 15.31 10.64
N LYS A 73 -12.62 15.80 10.10
CA LYS A 73 -12.58 17.00 9.23
C LYS A 73 -13.02 16.70 7.79
N ARG A 74 -12.86 15.45 7.33
CA ARG A 74 -13.31 14.98 6.01
C ARG A 74 -14.73 14.40 6.02
N GLY A 75 -15.37 14.28 7.19
CA GLY A 75 -16.75 13.84 7.37
C GLY A 75 -16.99 12.32 7.32
N ILE A 76 -15.95 11.50 7.44
CA ILE A 76 -16.11 10.03 7.47
C ILE A 76 -16.47 9.58 8.90
N PRO A 77 -17.54 8.78 9.08
CA PRO A 77 -17.90 8.28 10.40
C PRO A 77 -16.84 7.34 11.01
N GLU A 78 -16.62 7.47 12.32
CA GLU A 78 -15.64 6.69 13.07
C GLU A 78 -15.92 5.18 13.01
N GLU A 79 -17.19 4.78 12.90
CA GLU A 79 -17.59 3.38 12.79
C GLU A 79 -17.02 2.71 11.51
N TYR A 80 -16.95 3.45 10.39
CA TYR A 80 -16.33 2.95 9.16
C TYR A 80 -14.83 2.78 9.33
N VAL A 81 -14.17 3.79 9.87
CA VAL A 81 -12.73 3.79 10.09
C VAL A 81 -12.30 2.64 10.99
N ARG A 82 -12.99 2.46 12.13
CA ARG A 82 -12.72 1.39 13.10
C ARG A 82 -13.03 0.00 12.55
N THR A 83 -14.11 -0.14 11.78
CA THR A 83 -14.50 -1.46 11.24
C THR A 83 -13.55 -1.90 10.13
N LEU A 84 -13.11 -0.97 9.27
CA LEU A 84 -12.28 -1.28 8.11
C LEU A 84 -10.79 -1.42 8.47
N SER A 85 -10.34 -0.90 9.62
CA SER A 85 -8.95 -1.04 10.08
C SER A 85 -8.51 -2.47 10.39
N VAL A 86 -9.44 -3.43 10.41
CA VAL A 86 -9.13 -4.86 10.57
C VAL A 86 -8.58 -5.49 9.30
N LEU A 87 -8.68 -4.81 8.16
CA LEU A 87 -8.16 -5.28 6.89
C LEU A 87 -6.67 -5.00 6.79
N THR A 88 -5.91 -6.07 6.56
CA THR A 88 -4.47 -6.04 6.35
C THR A 88 -4.13 -6.24 4.87
N ASP A 89 -2.87 -6.03 4.50
CA ASP A 89 -2.41 -6.14 3.11
C ASP A 89 -2.35 -7.57 2.55
N GLN A 90 -2.65 -8.58 3.35
CA GLN A 90 -2.54 -9.96 2.89
C GLN A 90 -3.71 -10.32 1.98
N ALA A 91 -3.40 -10.54 0.72
CA ALA A 91 -4.31 -11.15 -0.25
C ALA A 91 -3.83 -12.57 -0.59
N PRO A 92 -4.75 -13.51 -0.88
CA PRO A 92 -4.34 -14.80 -1.41
C PRO A 92 -3.61 -14.59 -2.76
N PRO A 93 -2.47 -15.26 -2.98
CA PRO A 93 -1.71 -15.10 -4.22
C PRO A 93 -2.50 -15.61 -5.42
N LYS A 94 -2.22 -15.00 -6.58
CA LYS A 94 -2.69 -15.43 -7.90
C LYS A 94 -1.84 -16.56 -8.46
N THR A 95 -2.39 -17.29 -9.42
CA THR A 95 -1.64 -18.39 -10.03
C THR A 95 -0.47 -17.86 -10.85
N PHE A 96 0.55 -18.70 -11.06
CA PHE A 96 1.71 -18.31 -11.85
C PHE A 96 1.30 -17.94 -13.29
N GLU A 97 0.32 -18.61 -13.87
CA GLU A 97 -0.17 -18.35 -15.22
C GLU A 97 -0.79 -16.95 -15.35
N GLU A 98 -1.52 -16.50 -14.31
CA GLU A 98 -2.05 -15.14 -14.25
C GLU A 98 -0.90 -14.11 -14.20
N ILE A 99 0.14 -14.37 -13.41
CA ILE A 99 1.31 -13.48 -13.29
C ILE A 99 2.14 -13.45 -14.58
N ASP A 100 2.44 -14.61 -15.15
CA ASP A 100 3.18 -14.75 -16.39
C ASP A 100 2.46 -14.08 -17.57
N SER A 101 1.12 -14.04 -17.54
CA SER A 101 0.35 -13.27 -18.54
C SER A 101 0.66 -11.77 -18.51
N VAL A 102 0.89 -11.18 -17.33
CA VAL A 102 1.26 -9.76 -17.20
C VAL A 102 2.68 -9.54 -17.70
N ILE A 103 3.61 -10.43 -17.34
CA ILE A 103 5.01 -10.37 -17.81
C ILE A 103 5.05 -10.45 -19.34
N LYS A 104 4.29 -11.36 -19.95
CA LYS A 104 4.15 -11.46 -21.40
C LYS A 104 3.57 -10.21 -22.04
N GLU A 105 2.53 -9.63 -21.44
CA GLU A 105 1.92 -8.40 -21.96
C GLU A 105 2.90 -7.21 -21.92
N GLU A 106 3.78 -7.13 -20.92
CA GLU A 106 4.72 -6.02 -20.74
C GLU A 106 6.01 -6.19 -21.56
N PHE A 107 6.56 -7.41 -21.64
CA PHE A 107 7.88 -7.66 -22.25
C PHE A 107 7.85 -8.48 -23.53
N GLY A 108 6.67 -8.96 -23.96
CA GLY A 108 6.50 -9.82 -25.14
C GLY A 108 7.09 -11.23 -24.99
N LYS A 109 7.57 -11.60 -23.81
CA LYS A 109 8.20 -12.89 -23.48
C LYS A 109 7.67 -13.40 -22.14
N SER A 110 7.67 -14.72 -21.96
CA SER A 110 7.36 -15.34 -20.67
C SER A 110 8.45 -15.12 -19.63
N ALA A 111 8.12 -15.31 -18.36
CA ALA A 111 9.10 -15.33 -17.28
C ALA A 111 10.19 -16.39 -17.51
N GLU A 112 9.83 -17.57 -18.03
CA GLU A 112 10.77 -18.66 -18.32
C GLU A 112 11.73 -18.31 -19.49
N GLU A 113 11.37 -17.35 -20.35
CA GLU A 113 12.25 -16.84 -21.42
C GLU A 113 13.13 -15.66 -20.99
N LEU A 114 12.66 -14.84 -20.04
CA LEU A 114 13.38 -13.67 -19.53
C LEU A 114 14.42 -14.04 -18.47
N PHE A 115 14.09 -15.01 -17.62
CA PHE A 115 14.87 -15.40 -16.45
C PHE A 115 15.43 -16.82 -16.63
N LEU A 116 16.63 -17.07 -16.11
CA LEU A 116 17.22 -18.41 -16.05
C LEU A 116 16.37 -19.35 -15.19
N SER A 117 15.81 -18.82 -14.10
CA SER A 117 14.81 -19.51 -13.29
C SER A 117 13.86 -18.52 -12.64
N PHE A 118 12.60 -18.91 -12.48
CA PHE A 118 11.58 -18.08 -11.84
C PHE A 118 10.75 -18.94 -10.86
N ASP A 119 10.72 -18.56 -9.59
CA ASP A 119 9.99 -19.28 -8.57
C ASP A 119 8.48 -19.08 -8.75
N LYS A 120 7.75 -20.13 -9.14
CA LYS A 120 6.30 -20.06 -9.39
C LYS A 120 5.48 -19.73 -8.15
N LYS A 121 6.01 -20.06 -6.96
CA LYS A 121 5.42 -19.68 -5.68
C LYS A 121 5.94 -18.28 -5.29
N PRO A 122 5.06 -17.30 -5.02
CA PRO A 122 5.51 -15.98 -4.59
C PRO A 122 6.15 -16.04 -3.20
N ILE A 123 7.15 -15.18 -2.97
CA ILE A 123 7.79 -14.97 -1.67
C ILE A 123 6.96 -14.02 -0.79
N ALA A 124 6.18 -13.14 -1.41
CA ALA A 124 5.26 -12.22 -0.75
C ALA A 124 4.05 -11.95 -1.65
N ALA A 125 2.89 -11.75 -1.04
CA ALA A 125 1.67 -11.35 -1.71
C ALA A 125 1.03 -10.21 -0.92
N ALA A 126 0.78 -9.09 -1.60
CA ALA A 126 0.13 -7.92 -1.05
C ALA A 126 -1.21 -7.68 -1.74
N SER A 127 -1.88 -6.58 -1.40
CA SER A 127 -3.23 -6.24 -1.89
C SER A 127 -3.28 -5.98 -3.40
N LEU A 128 -2.20 -5.47 -4.00
CA LEU A 128 -2.16 -5.08 -5.42
C LEU A 128 -1.22 -5.91 -6.31
N ALA A 129 -0.24 -6.56 -5.70
CA ALA A 129 0.84 -7.24 -6.41
C ALA A 129 1.34 -8.42 -5.60
N GLN A 130 2.08 -9.31 -6.26
CA GLN A 130 2.88 -10.33 -5.58
C GLN A 130 4.32 -10.30 -6.07
N VAL A 131 5.22 -10.73 -5.20
CA VAL A 131 6.67 -10.73 -5.43
C VAL A 131 7.14 -12.17 -5.61
N HIS A 132 7.92 -12.39 -6.65
CA HIS A 132 8.57 -13.65 -6.96
C HIS A 132 10.08 -13.49 -6.88
N ARG A 133 10.76 -14.57 -6.52
CA ARG A 133 12.22 -14.65 -6.66
C ARG A 133 12.55 -15.22 -8.04
N ALA A 134 13.56 -14.67 -8.68
CA ALA A 134 14.06 -15.14 -9.96
C ALA A 134 15.59 -15.01 -10.04
N LEU A 135 16.16 -15.67 -11.04
CA LEU A 135 17.59 -15.66 -11.35
C LEU A 135 17.74 -15.21 -12.80
N LEU A 136 18.58 -14.20 -13.06
CA LEU A 136 18.93 -13.79 -14.41
C LEU A 136 19.93 -14.76 -15.05
N HIS A 137 20.02 -14.72 -16.38
CA HIS A 137 21.00 -15.49 -17.17
C HIS A 137 22.46 -15.20 -16.79
N ASN A 138 22.74 -14.02 -16.22
CA ASN A 138 24.06 -13.66 -15.73
C ASN A 138 24.33 -14.11 -14.27
N GLY A 139 23.40 -14.84 -13.64
CA GLY A 139 23.51 -15.33 -12.27
C GLY A 139 23.06 -14.34 -11.17
N THR A 140 22.58 -13.15 -11.53
CA THR A 140 22.06 -12.18 -10.55
C THR A 140 20.70 -12.63 -10.03
N GLU A 141 20.54 -12.70 -8.70
CA GLU A 141 19.23 -12.94 -8.07
C GLU A 141 18.42 -11.66 -7.98
N VAL A 142 17.13 -11.75 -8.30
CA VAL A 142 16.22 -10.61 -8.35
C VAL A 142 14.88 -10.91 -7.69
N ALA A 143 14.26 -9.88 -7.14
CA ALA A 143 12.87 -9.85 -6.74
C ALA A 143 12.04 -9.22 -7.87
N VAL A 144 11.02 -9.93 -8.34
CA VAL A 144 10.11 -9.50 -9.41
C VAL A 144 8.71 -9.29 -8.83
N LYS A 145 8.32 -8.02 -8.63
CA LYS A 145 7.01 -7.60 -8.14
C LYS A 145 6.09 -7.37 -9.34
N VAL A 146 4.95 -8.05 -9.39
CA VAL A 146 4.01 -8.02 -10.52
C VAL A 146 2.62 -7.63 -10.06
N ILE A 147 2.03 -6.62 -10.70
CA ILE A 147 0.65 -6.17 -10.43
C ILE A 147 -0.34 -7.25 -10.86
N TYR A 148 -1.40 -7.46 -10.07
CA TYR A 148 -2.45 -8.41 -10.43
C TYR A 148 -3.17 -8.01 -11.74
N PRO A 149 -3.41 -8.96 -12.67
CA PRO A 149 -4.06 -8.66 -13.96
C PRO A 149 -5.40 -7.95 -13.85
N SER A 150 -6.22 -8.35 -12.86
CA SER A 150 -7.56 -7.79 -12.64
C SER A 150 -7.53 -6.29 -12.34
N LEU A 151 -6.48 -5.79 -11.67
CA LEU A 151 -6.36 -4.38 -11.36
C LEU A 151 -6.06 -3.56 -12.61
N ARG A 152 -5.22 -4.09 -13.51
CA ARG A 152 -4.91 -3.44 -14.78
C ARG A 152 -6.13 -3.34 -15.70
N LYS A 153 -6.94 -4.42 -15.78
CA LYS A 153 -8.05 -4.53 -16.73
C LYS A 153 -9.36 -3.89 -16.25
N GLU A 154 -9.62 -3.91 -14.95
CA GLU A 154 -10.95 -3.56 -14.42
C GLU A 154 -10.98 -2.24 -13.64
N MET A 155 -9.84 -1.63 -13.30
CA MET A 155 -9.77 -0.42 -12.47
C MET A 155 -10.63 0.73 -13.02
N ALA A 156 -10.62 0.98 -14.34
CA ALA A 156 -11.43 2.04 -14.93
C ALA A 156 -12.94 1.80 -14.72
N SER A 157 -13.39 0.55 -14.85
CA SER A 157 -14.77 0.15 -14.60
C SER A 157 -15.12 0.25 -13.12
N ASP A 158 -14.25 -0.22 -12.24
CA ASP A 158 -14.47 -0.14 -10.79
C ASP A 158 -14.57 1.31 -10.30
N PHE A 159 -13.69 2.21 -10.78
CA PHE A 159 -13.80 3.64 -10.45
C PHE A 159 -15.03 4.31 -11.07
N SER A 160 -15.48 3.87 -12.25
CA SER A 160 -16.73 4.34 -12.83
C SER A 160 -17.94 4.00 -11.93
N VAL A 161 -17.98 2.77 -11.42
CA VAL A 161 -19.02 2.32 -10.48
C VAL A 161 -18.90 3.05 -9.14
N LEU A 162 -17.70 3.18 -8.57
CA LEU A 162 -17.45 3.94 -7.35
C LEU A 162 -17.93 5.40 -7.48
N ARG A 163 -17.58 6.10 -8.56
CA ARG A 163 -18.05 7.47 -8.82
C ARG A 163 -19.55 7.56 -8.93
N THR A 164 -20.19 6.63 -9.64
CA THR A 164 -21.65 6.58 -9.76
C THR A 164 -22.32 6.45 -8.39
N MET A 165 -21.75 5.62 -7.51
CA MET A 165 -22.21 5.48 -6.13
C MET A 165 -21.97 6.76 -5.33
N GLY A 166 -20.77 7.37 -5.43
CA GLY A 166 -20.40 8.57 -4.67
C GLY A 166 -21.31 9.78 -4.87
N VAL A 167 -21.94 9.91 -6.04
CA VAL A 167 -22.88 11.01 -6.36
C VAL A 167 -24.29 10.75 -5.81
N GLN A 168 -24.69 9.48 -5.65
CA GLN A 168 -26.09 9.11 -5.37
C GLN A 168 -26.47 9.09 -3.89
N VAL A 169 -25.49 9.13 -2.99
CA VAL A 169 -25.71 9.08 -1.53
C VAL A 169 -24.73 10.02 -0.86
N LYS A 170 -25.26 10.82 0.07
CA LYS A 170 -24.46 11.62 1.00
C LYS A 170 -24.72 11.12 2.42
N PRO A 171 -24.11 9.99 2.86
CA PRO A 171 -24.34 9.47 4.20
C PRO A 171 -23.93 10.54 5.22
N GLY A 172 -24.87 11.07 6.00
CA GLY A 172 -24.60 12.18 6.92
C GLY A 172 -24.17 13.50 6.26
N GLY A 173 -24.41 13.68 4.95
CA GLY A 173 -23.99 14.87 4.19
C GLY A 173 -22.59 14.75 3.54
N LEU A 174 -21.92 13.60 3.69
CA LEU A 174 -20.59 13.35 3.14
C LEU A 174 -20.59 13.27 1.61
N ASP A 175 -19.78 14.11 0.94
CA ASP A 175 -19.53 13.96 -0.49
C ASP A 175 -18.46 12.90 -0.73
N LEU A 176 -18.92 11.68 -0.97
CA LEU A 176 -18.05 10.53 -1.26
C LEU A 176 -17.27 10.70 -2.57
N SER A 177 -17.70 11.58 -3.48
CA SER A 177 -17.03 11.81 -4.77
C SER A 177 -15.60 12.34 -4.57
N VAL A 178 -15.41 13.24 -3.59
CA VAL A 178 -14.08 13.77 -3.23
C VAL A 178 -13.19 12.65 -2.71
N LEU A 179 -13.72 11.81 -1.82
CA LEU A 179 -12.99 10.68 -1.26
C LEU A 179 -12.58 9.66 -2.33
N ILE A 180 -13.47 9.37 -3.27
CA ILE A 180 -13.20 8.46 -4.39
C ILE A 180 -12.13 9.03 -5.32
N ASN A 181 -12.15 10.33 -5.59
CA ASN A 181 -11.13 10.97 -6.42
C ASN A 181 -9.75 10.95 -5.74
N ASP A 182 -9.69 11.20 -4.43
CA ASP A 182 -8.45 11.10 -3.66
C ASP A 182 -7.93 9.66 -3.64
N PHE A 183 -8.82 8.67 -3.45
CA PHE A 183 -8.49 7.26 -3.51
C PHE A 183 -7.98 6.84 -4.89
N GLU A 184 -8.61 7.30 -5.98
CA GLU A 184 -8.17 7.00 -7.35
C GLU A 184 -6.78 7.54 -7.63
N LYS A 185 -6.48 8.76 -7.18
CA LYS A 185 -5.15 9.35 -7.33
C LYS A 185 -4.11 8.55 -6.55
N ALA A 186 -4.40 8.20 -5.29
CA ALA A 186 -3.51 7.39 -4.46
C ALA A 186 -3.26 6.01 -5.08
N LEU A 187 -4.32 5.31 -5.48
CA LEU A 187 -4.21 3.98 -6.07
C LEU A 187 -3.45 3.99 -7.41
N ARG A 188 -3.66 4.99 -8.26
CA ARG A 188 -2.90 5.12 -9.51
C ARG A 188 -1.40 5.29 -9.26
N GLY A 189 -1.02 6.01 -8.20
CA GLY A 189 0.38 6.13 -7.80
C GLY A 189 1.01 4.78 -7.44
N GLU A 190 0.25 3.91 -6.75
CA GLU A 190 0.72 2.57 -6.37
C GLU A 190 0.71 1.54 -7.52
N LEU A 191 0.07 1.84 -8.65
CA LEU A 191 0.01 0.97 -9.83
C LEU A 191 0.95 1.42 -10.96
N ASP A 192 1.92 2.28 -10.64
CA ASP A 192 2.96 2.74 -11.55
C ASP A 192 4.34 2.38 -10.99
N PHE A 193 4.82 1.19 -11.35
CA PHE A 193 6.11 0.69 -10.88
C PHE A 193 7.33 1.39 -11.47
N GLU A 194 7.19 2.15 -12.56
CA GLU A 194 8.27 3.02 -13.06
C GLU A 194 8.47 4.21 -12.11
N SER A 195 7.36 4.73 -11.56
CA SER A 195 7.41 5.78 -10.53
C SER A 195 8.02 5.25 -9.23
N GLU A 196 7.63 4.05 -8.79
CA GLU A 196 8.25 3.38 -7.62
C GLU A 196 9.75 3.14 -7.83
N ALA A 197 10.16 2.65 -9.01
CA ALA A 197 11.57 2.48 -9.38
C ALA A 197 12.36 3.79 -9.33
N THR A 198 11.80 4.87 -9.88
CA THR A 198 12.43 6.20 -9.87
C THR A 198 12.60 6.72 -8.44
N ASN A 199 11.61 6.53 -7.58
CA ASN A 199 11.71 6.88 -6.16
C ASN A 199 12.79 6.06 -5.45
N SER A 200 12.89 4.76 -5.76
CA SER A 200 13.94 3.88 -5.23
C SER A 200 15.33 4.39 -5.59
N GLU A 201 15.61 4.67 -6.86
CA GLU A 201 16.92 5.18 -7.28
C GLU A 201 17.25 6.55 -6.69
N LYS A 202 16.26 7.45 -6.59
CA LYS A 202 16.44 8.74 -5.92
C LYS A 202 16.76 8.55 -4.43
N THR A 203 16.09 7.61 -3.77
CA THR A 203 16.34 7.28 -2.36
C THR A 203 17.75 6.70 -2.18
N ALA A 204 18.16 5.80 -3.07
CA ALA A 204 19.51 5.23 -3.08
C ALA A 204 20.58 6.33 -3.26
N HIS A 205 20.31 7.33 -4.10
CA HIS A 205 21.21 8.45 -4.32
C HIS A 205 21.35 9.35 -3.08
N VAL A 206 20.24 9.75 -2.47
CA VAL A 206 20.29 10.63 -1.28
C VAL A 206 20.95 9.94 -0.09
N LEU A 207 20.71 8.63 0.09
CA LEU A 207 21.31 7.82 1.16
C LEU A 207 22.70 7.26 0.81
N ALA A 208 23.30 7.60 -0.33
CA ALA A 208 24.56 7.02 -0.78
C ALA A 208 25.73 7.21 0.22
N HIS A 209 25.66 8.24 1.06
CA HIS A 209 26.64 8.54 2.10
C HIS A 209 26.42 7.74 3.40
N MET A 210 25.27 7.06 3.54
CA MET A 210 24.91 6.20 4.67
C MET A 210 25.01 4.73 4.25
N PRO A 211 26.18 4.07 4.32
CA PRO A 211 26.36 2.69 3.85
C PRO A 211 25.56 1.65 4.67
N GLN A 212 24.97 2.06 5.79
CA GLN A 212 24.08 1.24 6.61
C GLN A 212 22.62 1.29 6.15
N ALA A 213 22.27 2.16 5.20
CA ALA A 213 20.95 2.23 4.59
C ALA A 213 21.01 1.74 3.15
N LYS A 214 20.54 0.52 2.92
CA LYS A 214 20.54 -0.15 1.62
C LYS A 214 19.18 0.03 0.93
N VAL A 215 19.25 0.51 -0.30
CA VAL A 215 18.16 0.44 -1.27
C VAL A 215 18.60 -0.55 -2.38
N PRO A 216 17.83 -1.62 -2.66
CA PRO A 216 18.16 -2.55 -3.73
C PRO A 216 18.19 -1.84 -5.08
N ARG A 217 19.14 -2.20 -5.94
CA ARG A 217 19.22 -1.59 -7.28
C ARG A 217 18.05 -2.07 -8.13
N VAL A 218 17.44 -1.14 -8.87
CA VAL A 218 16.43 -1.43 -9.89
C VAL A 218 17.09 -1.94 -11.16
N LEU A 219 16.46 -2.93 -11.81
CA LEU A 219 16.87 -3.44 -13.11
C LEU A 219 15.84 -2.98 -14.16
N TRP A 220 16.11 -1.83 -14.78
CA TRP A 220 15.21 -1.19 -15.74
C TRP A 220 14.89 -2.04 -16.99
N GLU A 221 15.81 -2.90 -17.42
CA GLU A 221 15.57 -3.84 -18.53
C GLU A 221 14.42 -4.82 -18.24
N PHE A 222 14.16 -5.09 -16.96
CA PHE A 222 13.11 -5.99 -16.48
C PHE A 222 12.04 -5.22 -15.68
N THR A 223 11.94 -3.91 -15.87
CA THR A 223 10.98 -3.06 -15.17
C THR A 223 10.09 -2.34 -16.17
N SER A 224 8.81 -2.23 -15.83
CA SER A 224 7.77 -1.51 -16.57
C SER A 224 6.74 -0.97 -15.57
N LYS A 225 5.65 -0.38 -16.06
CA LYS A 225 4.56 0.10 -15.20
C LYS A 225 3.92 -0.99 -14.33
N SER A 226 3.97 -2.24 -14.78
CA SER A 226 3.26 -3.36 -14.13
C SER A 226 4.19 -4.42 -13.54
N VAL A 227 5.49 -4.32 -13.79
CA VAL A 227 6.51 -5.22 -13.28
C VAL A 227 7.68 -4.41 -12.74
N LEU A 228 8.02 -4.58 -11.46
CA LEU A 228 9.22 -3.99 -10.85
C LEU A 228 10.22 -5.10 -10.57
N THR A 229 11.43 -4.97 -11.12
CA THR A 229 12.52 -5.91 -10.86
C THR A 229 13.67 -5.21 -10.15
N MET A 230 14.07 -5.75 -9.00
CA MET A 230 15.17 -5.23 -8.18
C MET A 230 16.10 -6.35 -7.70
N GLU A 231 17.29 -5.99 -7.24
CA GLU A 231 18.21 -6.93 -6.58
C GLU A 231 17.51 -7.66 -5.43
N PHE A 232 17.72 -8.98 -5.34
CA PHE A 232 17.16 -9.77 -4.25
C PHE A 232 18.01 -9.63 -2.99
N GLU A 233 17.42 -9.13 -1.91
CA GLU A 233 18.07 -9.00 -0.61
C GLU A 233 17.74 -10.19 0.30
N ARG A 234 18.76 -10.68 1.02
CA ARG A 234 18.71 -11.86 1.89
C ARG A 234 18.80 -11.48 3.36
N ASP A 235 18.39 -12.43 4.21
CA ASP A 235 18.54 -12.38 5.67
C ASP A 235 17.82 -11.18 6.30
N LEU A 236 16.69 -10.81 5.71
CA LEU A 236 15.87 -9.68 6.13
C LEU A 236 14.98 -10.07 7.32
N LEU A 237 15.05 -9.26 8.37
CA LEU A 237 14.15 -9.28 9.52
C LEU A 237 13.23 -8.06 9.41
N ARG A 238 11.96 -8.22 9.77
CA ARG A 238 11.03 -7.09 9.85
C ARG A 238 11.41 -6.22 11.05
N LEU A 239 11.21 -4.91 10.95
CA LEU A 239 11.50 -4.01 12.09
C LEU A 239 10.69 -4.33 13.35
N ASN A 240 9.53 -4.98 13.23
CA ASN A 240 8.71 -5.40 14.37
C ASN A 240 9.03 -6.82 14.89
N ASP A 241 10.07 -7.48 14.36
CA ASP A 241 10.54 -8.78 14.82
C ASP A 241 11.67 -8.62 15.86
N GLU A 242 11.30 -8.15 17.07
CA GLU A 242 12.26 -7.89 18.14
C GLU A 242 13.07 -9.14 18.52
N GLU A 243 12.42 -10.31 18.57
CA GLU A 243 13.08 -11.58 18.89
C GLU A 243 14.11 -11.95 17.82
N GLY A 244 13.76 -11.81 16.53
CA GLY A 244 14.67 -12.05 15.42
C GLY A 244 15.87 -11.11 15.42
N ILE A 245 15.65 -9.82 15.72
CA ILE A 245 16.72 -8.81 15.78
C ILE A 245 17.73 -9.15 16.90
N LEU A 246 17.23 -9.48 18.09
CA LEU A 246 18.08 -9.88 19.22
C LEU A 246 18.82 -11.19 18.92
N ALA A 247 18.15 -12.17 18.30
CA ALA A 247 18.76 -13.44 17.91
C ALA A 247 19.87 -13.26 16.85
N ALA A 248 19.77 -12.24 16.00
CA ALA A 248 20.82 -11.85 15.05
C ALA A 248 22.01 -11.12 15.70
N GLY A 249 21.99 -10.93 17.02
CA GLY A 249 23.05 -10.26 17.78
C GLY A 249 23.05 -8.74 17.66
N LEU A 250 21.95 -8.15 17.21
CA LEU A 250 21.77 -6.70 17.12
C LEU A 250 21.13 -6.16 18.40
N ARG A 251 21.45 -4.91 18.75
CA ARG A 251 20.77 -4.18 19.83
C ARG A 251 19.61 -3.39 19.26
N LEU A 252 18.47 -3.38 19.95
CA LEU A 252 17.28 -2.64 19.51
C LEU A 252 17.56 -1.14 19.46
N GLU A 253 18.40 -0.63 20.37
CA GLU A 253 18.80 0.78 20.40
C GLU A 253 19.57 1.19 19.15
N ASP A 254 20.50 0.35 18.68
CA ASP A 254 21.30 0.63 17.46
C ASP A 254 20.41 0.62 16.21
N VAL A 255 19.43 -0.28 16.16
CA VAL A 255 18.45 -0.33 15.05
C VAL A 255 17.55 0.91 15.10
N GLY A 256 17.07 1.29 16.27
CA GLY A 256 16.23 2.46 16.47
C GLY A 256 16.94 3.77 16.09
N GLU A 257 18.21 3.91 16.48
CA GLU A 257 19.06 5.05 16.10
C GLU A 257 19.26 5.10 14.58
N LEU A 258 19.61 3.97 13.95
CA LEU A 258 19.79 3.90 12.49
C LEU A 258 18.49 4.26 11.73
N VAL A 259 17.34 3.81 12.21
CA VAL A 259 16.04 4.20 11.64
C VAL A 259 15.83 5.71 11.82
N ALA A 260 15.99 6.23 13.03
CA ALA A 260 15.79 7.65 13.31
C ALA A 260 16.71 8.54 12.44
N ASP A 261 17.99 8.18 12.32
CA ASP A 261 18.97 8.90 11.51
C ASP A 261 18.62 8.85 10.02
N THR A 262 18.30 7.67 9.49
CA THR A 262 17.96 7.50 8.06
C THR A 262 16.76 8.37 7.69
N PHE A 263 15.70 8.33 8.50
CA PHE A 263 14.49 9.12 8.25
C PHE A 263 14.70 10.61 8.49
N SER A 264 15.50 10.98 9.49
CA SER A 264 15.88 12.38 9.74
C SER A 264 16.68 12.94 8.57
N GLU A 265 17.59 12.18 7.98
CA GLU A 265 18.35 12.57 6.78
C GLU A 265 17.40 12.81 5.59
N MET A 266 16.49 11.87 5.33
CA MET A 266 15.48 11.99 4.27
C MET A 266 14.60 13.24 4.41
N ILE A 267 14.18 13.56 5.65
CA ILE A 267 13.31 14.70 5.97
C ILE A 267 14.09 16.01 5.99
N LEU A 268 15.10 16.11 6.85
CA LEU A 268 15.76 17.35 7.23
C LEU A 268 16.85 17.74 6.25
N CYS A 269 17.53 16.79 5.59
CA CYS A 269 18.68 17.06 4.70
C CYS A 269 18.30 17.01 3.21
N HIS A 270 17.30 16.23 2.83
CA HIS A 270 16.91 16.07 1.41
C HIS A 270 15.49 16.49 1.06
N GLY A 271 14.58 16.54 2.04
CA GLY A 271 13.17 16.79 1.78
C GLY A 271 12.53 15.73 0.87
N HIS A 272 13.11 14.53 0.76
CA HIS A 272 12.58 13.40 -0.01
C HIS A 272 12.15 12.32 0.97
N VAL A 273 10.90 12.39 1.38
CA VAL A 273 10.39 11.67 2.55
C VAL A 273 9.59 10.46 2.11
N HIS A 274 9.97 9.30 2.62
CA HIS A 274 9.20 8.08 2.44
C HIS A 274 7.84 8.24 3.13
N GLY A 275 6.75 8.15 2.37
CA GLY A 275 5.40 8.48 2.82
C GLY A 275 4.68 7.35 3.56
N ASP A 276 5.21 6.13 3.53
CA ASP A 276 4.62 4.98 4.25
C ASP A 276 5.61 4.10 5.04
N PRO A 277 6.34 4.67 6.02
CA PRO A 277 7.43 3.97 6.71
C PRO A 277 6.95 3.06 7.86
N HIS A 278 6.02 2.15 7.58
CA HIS A 278 5.59 1.17 8.58
C HIS A 278 6.54 -0.04 8.62
N ALA A 279 6.52 -0.77 9.73
CA ALA A 279 7.38 -1.95 9.97
C ALA A 279 7.18 -3.11 8.97
N GLY A 280 6.21 -2.99 8.05
CA GLY A 280 5.98 -3.97 6.98
C GLY A 280 6.86 -3.73 5.74
N ASN A 281 7.34 -2.50 5.56
CA ASN A 281 8.10 -2.04 4.38
C ASN A 281 9.57 -1.76 4.67
N ILE A 282 9.95 -1.77 5.94
CA ILE A 282 11.31 -1.54 6.40
C ILE A 282 11.85 -2.81 7.05
N TYR A 283 13.04 -3.21 6.63
CA TYR A 283 13.71 -4.42 7.08
C TYR A 283 15.08 -4.07 7.65
N VAL A 284 15.60 -4.97 8.47
CA VAL A 284 16.96 -4.90 9.01
C VAL A 284 17.65 -6.23 8.83
N ARG A 285 18.96 -6.22 8.61
CA ARG A 285 19.79 -7.41 8.69
C ARG A 285 21.06 -7.15 9.48
N ALA A 286 21.65 -8.20 10.03
CA ALA A 286 22.96 -8.14 10.66
C ALA A 286 24.07 -8.31 9.61
N LYS A 287 25.08 -7.44 9.62
CA LYS A 287 26.22 -7.50 8.70
C LYS A 287 27.54 -7.35 9.44
N GLY A 288 28.55 -8.09 8.96
CA GLY A 288 29.92 -8.03 9.48
C GLY A 288 30.15 -8.80 10.79
N SER A 289 31.36 -8.66 11.33
CA SER A 289 31.78 -9.23 12.61
C SER A 289 32.64 -8.21 13.37
N PRO A 290 32.18 -7.65 14.51
CA PRO A 290 30.90 -7.91 15.17
C PRO A 290 29.69 -7.46 14.33
N PRO A 291 28.51 -8.08 14.52
CA PRO A 291 27.31 -7.76 13.76
C PRO A 291 26.88 -6.31 13.98
N ARG A 292 26.59 -5.60 12.88
CA ARG A 292 26.01 -4.25 12.88
C ARG A 292 24.73 -4.24 12.06
N PRO A 293 23.75 -3.37 12.40
CA PRO A 293 22.53 -3.27 11.65
C PRO A 293 22.78 -2.64 10.28
N GLU A 294 22.15 -3.18 9.25
CA GLU A 294 21.97 -2.56 7.95
C GLU A 294 20.46 -2.50 7.68
N LEU A 295 19.93 -1.28 7.52
CA LEU A 295 18.56 -1.02 7.17
C LEU A 295 18.36 -1.29 5.69
N VAL A 296 17.28 -1.97 5.32
CA VAL A 296 16.93 -2.27 3.93
C VAL A 296 15.54 -1.73 3.65
N LEU A 297 15.46 -0.79 2.71
CA LEU A 297 14.22 -0.15 2.25
C LEU A 297 13.76 -0.83 0.96
N LEU A 298 12.57 -1.44 0.95
CA LEU A 298 12.08 -2.21 -0.20
C LEU A 298 10.87 -1.58 -0.92
N ASP A 299 9.97 -0.94 -0.18
CA ASP A 299 8.79 -0.30 -0.78
C ASP A 299 9.11 1.17 -1.08
N HIS A 300 8.91 1.61 -2.32
CA HIS A 300 9.11 3.01 -2.68
C HIS A 300 7.90 3.65 -3.36
N GLY A 301 6.70 3.07 -3.15
CA GLY A 301 5.47 3.46 -3.83
C GLY A 301 4.94 4.84 -3.43
N LEU A 302 5.27 5.34 -2.25
CA LEU A 302 4.77 6.63 -1.75
C LEU A 302 5.89 7.51 -1.21
N TYR A 303 6.05 8.69 -1.79
CA TYR A 303 6.99 9.73 -1.35
C TYR A 303 6.35 11.11 -1.30
N HIS A 304 6.85 11.93 -0.37
CA HIS A 304 6.52 13.33 -0.23
C HIS A 304 7.76 14.19 -0.44
N SER A 305 7.57 15.38 -1.01
CA SER A 305 8.61 16.40 -1.10
C SER A 305 8.34 17.48 -0.07
N ILE A 306 9.34 17.83 0.73
CA ILE A 306 9.29 18.96 1.64
C ILE A 306 10.22 20.05 1.10
N ASP A 307 9.69 21.26 0.92
CA ASP A 307 10.46 22.40 0.47
C ASP A 307 11.43 22.90 1.55
N ASP A 308 12.47 23.61 1.13
CA ASP A 308 13.54 24.06 2.02
C ASP A 308 13.04 24.99 3.14
N VAL A 309 12.03 25.83 2.88
CA VAL A 309 11.46 26.73 3.90
C VAL A 309 10.79 25.92 5.01
N SER A 310 10.04 24.88 4.64
CA SER A 310 9.42 23.97 5.60
C SER A 310 10.46 23.17 6.38
N ARG A 311 11.55 22.71 5.73
CA ARG A 311 12.65 21.99 6.39
C ARG A 311 13.41 22.87 7.38
N GLU A 312 13.76 24.09 6.99
CA GLU A 312 14.43 25.04 7.88
C GLU A 312 13.60 25.33 9.14
N LYS A 313 12.27 25.35 9.02
CA LYS A 313 11.38 25.50 10.18
C LYS A 313 11.44 24.28 11.10
N LEU A 314 11.49 23.07 10.54
CA LEU A 314 11.62 21.83 11.34
C LEU A 314 12.92 21.80 12.14
N CYS A 315 14.03 22.27 11.56
CA CYS A 315 15.33 22.32 12.25
C CYS A 315 15.40 23.36 13.39
N ARG A 316 14.42 24.26 13.53
CA ARG A 316 14.38 25.30 14.57
C ARG A 316 13.55 24.91 15.80
N PHE A 317 12.84 23.79 15.74
CA PHE A 317 12.16 23.19 16.88
C PHE A 317 13.10 22.25 17.64
#